data_AF-A0A059F652-F1
#
_entry.id   AF-A0A059F652-F1
#
_cell.length_a   1.000
_cell.length_b   1.000
_cell.length_c   1.000
_cell.angle_alpha   90.00
_cell.angle_beta   90.00
_cell.angle_gamma   90.00
#
_symmetry.space_group_name_H-M   'P 1'
#
loop_
_entity.id
_entity.type
_entity.pdbx_description
1 polymer ?
#
loop_
_entity_poly.entity_id
_entity_poly.type
_entity_poly.pdbx_seq_one_letter_code
_entity_poly.pdbx_strand_id
1 'polypeptide(L)'
;EDLSSEEITNVQIKPIAKTAETKKPLKTVQRNLRKTYDEVREIIINSFQQGIICPSSSFGNASSEIYGSSFDFRQANCKNGSHPHGNFIKFMECCNDIVEIKRFGSVPYVKRKDFDSVSISEKRQRFHYSFMGSDEFDYHIELMIVNMFPTKVTIEYPELLSVFEDVYKKSLKTFFPEEPKNYLGKMKSENLRIIYNNQRVSVTLVPSWNKEYKKFGNVHIFSKVQDEYFKLFSNLASITEKIPDKVYLNKIDANYLKMMKSIFSNDECIELAALNIPKLVQKKDIFNDRMDLFKRCESEHGIVFDWLFFNQNLRLN
;
A
#
# COMPACT_ATOMS: atom_id res chain seq x y z
N GLU A 1 -40.35 -75.63 64.98
CA GLU A 1 -38.94 -75.95 65.26
C GLU A 1 -38.11 -75.14 64.26
N ASP A 2 -37.86 -73.88 64.58
CA ASP A 2 -36.74 -73.35 65.38
C ASP A 2 -35.47 -73.07 64.55
N LEU A 3 -34.88 -71.91 64.84
CA LEU A 3 -33.57 -71.35 64.42
C LEU A 3 -33.54 -70.64 63.04
N SER A 4 -33.73 -69.32 62.96
CA SER A 4 -32.87 -68.19 63.41
C SER A 4 -31.71 -67.86 62.47
N SER A 5 -31.87 -66.72 61.79
CA SER A 5 -30.87 -65.67 61.51
C SER A 5 -29.49 -66.05 60.97
N GLU A 6 -29.17 -65.56 59.76
CA GLU A 6 -27.89 -64.87 59.55
C GLU A 6 -27.96 -63.90 58.34
N GLU A 7 -27.90 -62.62 58.69
CA GLU A 7 -27.20 -61.50 58.04
C GLU A 7 -27.38 -61.20 56.53
N ILE A 8 -28.27 -60.23 56.28
CA ILE A 8 -28.18 -59.30 55.16
C ILE A 8 -26.96 -58.41 55.38
N THR A 9 -25.93 -58.53 54.54
CA THR A 9 -24.92 -57.47 54.36
C THR A 9 -24.88 -56.98 52.92
N ASN A 10 -25.00 -55.66 52.82
CA ASN A 10 -25.16 -54.90 51.60
C ASN A 10 -23.98 -55.04 50.64
N VAL A 11 -24.30 -55.36 49.39
CA VAL A 11 -23.45 -55.09 48.24
C VAL A 11 -23.39 -53.57 48.03
N GLN A 12 -22.27 -52.96 48.40
CA GLN A 12 -21.80 -51.71 47.80
C GLN A 12 -20.30 -51.80 47.53
N ILE A 13 -19.96 -52.36 46.37
CA ILE A 13 -18.62 -52.20 45.81
C ILE A 13 -18.57 -50.80 45.20
N LYS A 14 -17.94 -49.86 45.90
CA LYS A 14 -17.55 -48.57 45.35
C LYS A 14 -16.62 -48.82 44.15
N PRO A 15 -16.85 -48.23 42.96
CA PRO A 15 -15.86 -48.27 41.90
C PRO A 15 -14.69 -47.39 42.33
N ILE A 16 -13.56 -48.00 42.64
CA ILE A 16 -12.26 -47.33 42.71
C ILE A 16 -11.93 -46.94 41.26
N ALA A 17 -12.25 -45.70 40.89
CA ALA A 17 -11.69 -45.08 39.71
C ALA A 17 -10.18 -45.02 39.92
N LYS A 18 -9.45 -45.94 39.27
CA LYS A 18 -8.01 -45.76 39.05
C LYS A 18 -7.86 -44.48 38.23
N THR A 19 -7.49 -43.40 38.91
CA THR A 19 -6.95 -42.20 38.27
C THR A 19 -5.76 -42.65 37.45
N ALA A 20 -5.96 -42.84 36.15
CA ALA A 20 -4.87 -42.87 35.21
C ALA A 20 -4.20 -41.51 35.33
N GLU A 21 -2.99 -41.49 35.90
CA GLU A 21 -2.09 -40.35 35.79
C GLU A 21 -1.90 -40.09 34.30
N THR A 22 -2.70 -39.15 33.79
CA THR A 22 -2.45 -38.52 32.51
C THR A 22 -1.16 -37.76 32.72
N LYS A 23 -0.04 -38.43 32.41
CA LYS A 23 1.26 -37.78 32.19
C LYS A 23 0.96 -36.66 31.19
N LYS A 24 0.81 -35.43 31.71
CA LYS A 24 0.74 -34.24 30.88
C LYS A 24 1.93 -34.36 29.94
N PRO A 25 1.73 -34.29 28.61
CA PRO A 25 2.87 -34.23 27.72
C PRO A 25 3.71 -33.06 28.23
N LEU A 26 4.97 -33.35 28.55
CA LEU A 26 5.97 -32.34 28.81
C LEU A 26 5.86 -31.37 27.64
N LYS A 27 5.23 -30.21 27.88
CA LYS A 27 5.26 -29.09 26.95
C LYS A 27 6.74 -28.85 26.78
N THR A 28 7.28 -29.28 25.64
CA THR A 28 8.52 -28.78 25.11
C THR A 28 8.25 -27.29 25.01
N VAL A 29 8.69 -26.54 26.01
CA VAL A 29 8.72 -25.09 25.97
C VAL A 29 9.74 -24.83 24.87
N GLN A 30 9.28 -24.79 23.62
CA GLN A 30 9.96 -24.00 22.62
C GLN A 30 10.10 -22.65 23.29
N ARG A 31 11.32 -22.33 23.74
CA ARG A 31 11.68 -20.97 24.08
C ARG A 31 11.32 -20.20 22.83
N ASN A 32 10.20 -19.48 22.87
CA ASN A 32 9.86 -18.51 21.86
C ASN A 32 11.02 -17.50 21.87
N LEU A 33 12.02 -17.74 21.03
CA LEU A 33 13.07 -16.79 20.76
C LEU A 33 12.35 -15.53 20.30
N ARG A 34 12.43 -14.47 21.12
CA ARG A 34 11.80 -13.21 20.80
C ARG A 34 12.42 -12.72 19.50
N LYS A 35 11.56 -12.51 18.49
CA LYS A 35 11.96 -12.00 17.18
C LYS A 35 12.76 -10.69 17.36
N THR A 36 13.87 -10.57 16.65
CA THR A 36 14.64 -9.35 16.53
C THR A 36 13.79 -8.22 15.95
N TYR A 37 14.22 -6.97 16.10
CA TYR A 37 13.48 -5.86 15.52
C TYR A 37 13.42 -5.94 13.99
N ASP A 38 14.47 -6.44 13.33
CA ASP A 38 14.49 -6.58 11.87
C ASP A 38 13.45 -7.59 11.37
N GLU A 39 13.31 -8.74 12.05
CA GLU A 39 12.25 -9.72 11.75
C GLU A 39 10.86 -9.13 12.00
N VAL A 40 10.70 -8.34 13.06
CA VAL A 40 9.44 -7.65 13.37
C VAL A 40 9.12 -6.58 12.32
N ARG A 41 10.12 -5.82 11.90
CA ARG A 41 10.05 -4.80 10.85
C ARG A 41 9.56 -5.41 9.54
N GLU A 42 10.14 -6.55 9.14
CA GLU A 42 9.72 -7.30 7.96
C GLU A 42 8.27 -7.78 8.08
N ILE A 43 7.88 -8.33 9.22
CA ILE A 43 6.47 -8.75 9.47
C ILE A 43 5.52 -7.57 9.33
N ILE A 44 5.87 -6.41 9.88
CA ILE A 44 5.04 -5.22 9.78
C ILE A 44 4.89 -4.81 8.33
N ILE A 45 5.98 -4.67 7.59
CA ILE A 45 5.97 -4.28 6.17
C ILE A 45 5.17 -5.28 5.33
N ASN A 46 5.42 -6.58 5.48
CA ASN A 46 4.76 -7.63 4.71
C ASN A 46 3.26 -7.73 5.02
N SER A 47 2.84 -7.41 6.25
CA SER A 47 1.42 -7.35 6.62
C SER A 47 0.65 -6.32 5.80
N PHE A 48 1.33 -5.30 5.26
CA PHE A 48 0.67 -4.35 4.37
C PHE A 48 0.48 -4.89 2.95
N GLN A 49 1.20 -5.94 2.53
CA GLN A 49 1.24 -6.36 1.13
C GLN A 49 1.56 -5.14 0.24
N GLN A 50 0.68 -4.80 -0.72
CA GLN A 50 0.77 -3.57 -1.51
C GLN A 50 -0.07 -2.41 -0.94
N GLY A 51 -0.78 -2.62 0.17
CA GLY A 51 -1.46 -1.58 0.92
C GLY A 51 -0.48 -0.54 1.47
N ILE A 52 -0.96 0.68 1.65
CA ILE A 52 -0.17 1.80 2.18
C ILE A 52 -0.58 2.12 3.62
N ILE A 53 -1.86 1.88 3.95
CA ILE A 53 -2.44 2.32 5.20
C ILE A 53 -3.44 1.29 5.73
N CYS A 54 -3.49 1.15 7.05
CA CYS A 54 -4.34 0.17 7.71
C CYS A 54 -4.97 0.79 8.97
N PRO A 55 -6.30 0.67 9.18
CA PRO A 55 -6.89 0.93 10.48
C PRO A 55 -6.22 0.04 11.52
N SER A 56 -5.87 0.58 12.70
CA SER A 56 -5.13 -0.20 13.70
C SER A 56 -5.88 -1.45 14.16
N SER A 57 -7.22 -1.39 14.17
CA SER A 57 -8.10 -2.52 14.49
C SER A 57 -8.05 -3.65 13.46
N SER A 58 -7.67 -3.35 12.21
CA SER A 58 -7.60 -4.31 11.11
C SER A 58 -6.21 -4.91 10.92
N PHE A 59 -5.18 -4.37 11.58
CA PHE A 59 -3.80 -4.84 11.39
C PHE A 59 -3.60 -6.31 11.80
N GLY A 60 -4.27 -6.75 12.87
CA GLY A 60 -4.23 -8.16 13.28
C GLY A 60 -4.72 -9.12 12.18
N ASN A 61 -5.76 -8.72 11.44
CA ASN A 61 -6.27 -9.48 10.30
C ASN A 61 -5.29 -9.45 9.13
N ALA A 62 -4.73 -8.28 8.82
CA ALA A 62 -3.74 -8.13 7.75
C ALA A 62 -2.50 -9.01 7.98
N SER A 63 -1.99 -9.05 9.22
CA SER A 63 -0.92 -9.97 9.62
C SER A 63 -1.33 -11.43 9.52
N SER A 64 -2.56 -11.77 9.95
CA SER A 64 -3.06 -13.14 9.94
C SER A 64 -3.22 -13.70 8.53
N GLU A 65 -3.58 -12.88 7.54
CA GLU A 65 -3.68 -13.29 6.14
C GLU A 65 -2.33 -13.77 5.57
N ILE A 66 -1.21 -13.21 6.04
CA ILE A 66 0.13 -13.55 5.57
C ILE A 66 0.79 -14.64 6.41
N TYR A 67 0.68 -14.54 7.73
CA TYR A 67 1.44 -15.37 8.67
C TYR A 67 0.59 -16.42 9.39
N GLY A 68 -0.70 -16.53 9.06
CA GLY A 68 -1.63 -17.46 9.71
C GLY A 68 -1.92 -17.14 11.19
N SER A 69 -1.41 -16.03 11.70
CA SER A 69 -1.54 -15.61 13.10
C SER A 69 -1.53 -14.09 13.24
N SER A 70 -2.26 -13.60 14.24
CA SER A 70 -2.30 -12.18 14.58
C SER A 70 -0.96 -11.72 15.14
N PHE A 71 -0.59 -10.48 14.80
CA PHE A 71 0.62 -9.86 15.30
C PHE A 71 0.56 -9.62 16.82
N ASP A 72 1.42 -10.31 17.58
CA ASP A 72 1.55 -10.13 19.03
C ASP A 72 2.62 -9.08 19.37
N PHE A 73 2.19 -7.82 19.44
CA PHE A 73 3.08 -6.70 19.80
C PHE A 73 3.60 -6.76 21.24
N ARG A 74 3.00 -7.56 22.13
CA ARG A 74 3.43 -7.65 23.54
C ARG A 74 4.71 -8.49 23.70
N GLN A 75 4.96 -9.37 22.74
CA GLN A 75 6.13 -10.26 22.75
C GLN A 75 7.21 -9.85 21.73
N ALA A 76 6.90 -8.89 20.85
CA ALA A 76 7.81 -8.39 19.83
C ALA A 76 8.81 -7.39 20.39
N ASN A 77 10.05 -7.43 19.90
CA ASN A 77 11.00 -6.34 20.09
C ASN A 77 10.58 -5.16 19.19
N CYS A 78 10.59 -3.95 19.73
CA CYS A 78 10.45 -2.74 18.93
C CYS A 78 11.83 -2.17 18.59
N LYS A 79 11.86 -1.04 17.88
CA LYS A 79 13.10 -0.31 17.55
C LYS A 79 13.95 0.05 18.78
N ASN A 80 13.28 0.39 19.88
CA ASN A 80 13.92 0.75 21.15
C ASN A 80 14.24 -0.50 22.01
N GLY A 81 14.19 -1.70 21.44
CA GLY A 81 14.41 -2.97 22.13
C GLY A 81 13.16 -3.50 22.86
N SER A 82 13.38 -4.34 23.87
CA SER A 82 12.32 -4.95 24.66
C SER A 82 11.90 -4.03 25.81
N HIS A 83 10.80 -3.31 25.64
CA HIS A 83 10.17 -2.53 26.71
C HIS A 83 8.64 -2.70 26.67
N PRO A 84 7.92 -2.44 27.79
CA PRO A 84 6.48 -2.64 27.84
C PRO A 84 5.74 -1.57 27.03
N HIS A 85 4.90 -2.02 26.11
CA HIS A 85 3.97 -1.17 25.37
C HIS A 85 2.57 -1.34 25.94
N GLY A 86 1.92 -0.25 26.35
CA GLY A 86 0.57 -0.31 26.91
C GLY A 86 -0.50 -0.74 25.89
N ASN A 87 -0.29 -0.42 24.61
CA ASN A 87 -1.18 -0.81 23.52
C ASN A 87 -0.43 -0.88 22.18
N PHE A 88 -1.11 -1.40 21.17
CA PHE A 88 -0.57 -1.57 19.81
C PHE A 88 -0.13 -0.25 19.15
N ILE A 89 -0.85 0.85 19.40
CA ILE A 89 -0.48 2.16 18.84
C ILE A 89 0.85 2.63 19.40
N LYS A 90 1.04 2.55 20.73
CA LYS A 90 2.32 2.88 21.38
C LYS A 90 3.49 2.03 20.86
N PHE A 91 3.21 0.78 20.53
CA PHE A 91 4.19 -0.09 19.87
C PHE A 91 4.56 0.43 18.48
N MET A 92 3.56 0.73 17.65
CA MET A 92 3.79 1.24 16.29
C MET A 92 4.44 2.65 16.29
N GLU A 93 4.20 3.47 17.30
CA GLU A 93 4.90 4.74 17.54
C GLU A 93 6.40 4.54 17.78
N CYS A 94 6.82 3.41 18.37
CA CYS A 94 8.24 3.08 18.52
C CYS A 94 8.87 2.63 17.18
N CYS A 95 8.09 2.04 16.27
CA CYS A 95 8.50 1.61 14.93
C CYS A 95 8.51 2.77 13.91
N ASN A 96 8.92 3.96 14.35
CA ASN A 96 8.80 5.20 13.59
C ASN A 96 9.76 5.35 12.41
N ASP A 97 10.61 4.38 12.11
CA ASP A 97 11.41 4.31 10.89
C ASP A 97 10.61 3.78 9.71
N ILE A 98 9.60 2.94 9.95
CA ILE A 98 8.82 2.28 8.88
C ILE A 98 7.38 2.74 8.79
N VAL A 99 6.80 3.23 9.90
CA VAL A 99 5.40 3.65 9.93
C VAL A 99 5.23 5.02 10.58
N GLU A 100 4.10 5.64 10.29
CA GLU A 100 3.57 6.79 11.03
C GLU A 100 2.12 6.52 11.46
N ILE A 101 1.71 7.12 12.56
CA ILE A 101 0.33 7.05 13.05
C ILE A 101 -0.43 8.27 12.55
N LYS A 102 -1.55 8.03 11.87
CA LYS A 102 -2.51 9.06 11.44
C LYS A 102 -3.82 8.90 12.19
N ARG A 103 -4.56 9.99 12.35
CA ARG A 103 -5.90 9.97 12.93
C ARG A 103 -6.85 10.61 11.94
N PHE A 104 -7.77 9.80 11.42
CA PHE A 104 -8.88 10.25 10.59
C PHE A 104 -10.14 9.99 11.41
N GLY A 105 -10.62 11.01 12.11
CA GLY A 105 -11.68 10.85 13.11
C GLY A 105 -11.19 10.18 14.40
N SER A 106 -11.95 9.20 14.90
CA SER A 106 -11.69 8.53 16.18
C SER A 106 -10.77 7.31 16.05
N VAL A 107 -10.63 6.75 14.84
CA VAL A 107 -9.84 5.54 14.59
C VAL A 107 -8.40 5.93 14.24
N PRO A 108 -7.39 5.40 14.95
CA PRO A 108 -6.00 5.55 14.55
C PRO A 108 -5.66 4.59 13.39
N TYR A 109 -4.89 5.10 12.44
CA TYR A 109 -4.40 4.39 11.27
C TYR A 109 -2.88 4.28 11.34
N VAL A 110 -2.36 3.13 10.92
CA VAL A 110 -0.93 2.90 10.72
C VAL A 110 -0.66 3.04 9.23
N LYS A 111 0.20 3.99 8.86
CA LYS A 111 0.59 4.24 7.47
C LYS A 111 2.06 3.94 7.27
N ARG A 112 2.38 3.23 6.19
CA ARG A 112 3.76 3.00 5.77
C ARG A 112 4.40 4.30 5.28
N LYS A 113 5.68 4.47 5.60
CA LYS A 113 6.50 5.59 5.11
C LYS A 113 7.89 5.17 4.66
N ASP A 114 8.09 3.87 4.47
CA ASP A 114 9.26 3.34 3.81
C ASP A 114 9.27 3.72 2.32
N PHE A 115 10.43 3.60 1.68
CA PHE A 115 10.65 3.98 0.28
C PHE A 115 9.67 3.30 -0.69
N ASP A 116 9.39 2.00 -0.47
CA ASP A 116 8.51 1.25 -1.37
C ASP A 116 7.08 1.78 -1.32
N SER A 117 6.61 2.21 -0.14
CA SER A 117 5.27 2.79 0.00
C SER A 117 5.09 4.08 -0.81
N VAL A 118 6.11 4.94 -0.88
CA VAL A 118 6.10 6.16 -1.71
C VAL A 118 6.07 5.79 -3.19
N SER A 119 6.94 4.87 -3.59
CA SER A 119 7.03 4.36 -4.96
C SER A 119 5.70 3.75 -5.43
N ILE A 120 5.04 2.93 -4.59
CA ILE A 120 3.73 2.34 -4.90
C ILE A 120 2.68 3.42 -5.11
N SER A 121 2.58 4.41 -4.20
CA SER A 121 1.60 5.49 -4.32
C SER A 121 1.78 6.30 -5.60
N GLU A 122 3.00 6.72 -5.92
CA GLU A 122 3.29 7.48 -7.15
C GLU A 122 3.02 6.64 -8.41
N LYS A 123 3.39 5.36 -8.39
CA LYS A 123 3.15 4.46 -9.53
C LYS A 123 1.66 4.28 -9.78
N ARG A 124 0.86 4.11 -8.73
CA ARG A 124 -0.61 4.03 -8.83
C ARG A 124 -1.21 5.32 -9.39
N GLN A 125 -0.79 6.48 -8.90
CA GLN A 125 -1.26 7.76 -9.43
C GLN A 125 -0.98 7.87 -10.93
N ARG A 126 0.28 7.66 -11.35
CA ARG A 126 0.68 7.78 -12.77
C ARG A 126 -0.10 6.81 -13.66
N PHE A 127 -0.23 5.55 -13.21
CA PHE A 127 -0.94 4.53 -13.97
C PHE A 127 -2.43 4.86 -14.07
N HIS A 128 -3.13 4.94 -12.95
CA HIS A 128 -4.60 5.02 -12.94
C HIS A 128 -5.14 6.40 -13.36
N TYR A 129 -4.43 7.51 -13.10
CA TYR A 129 -4.92 8.84 -13.50
C TYR A 129 -4.89 9.04 -15.02
N SER A 130 -4.08 8.27 -15.75
CA SER A 130 -4.04 8.35 -17.22
C SER A 130 -5.34 7.88 -17.88
N PHE A 131 -6.20 7.17 -17.15
CA PHE A 131 -7.47 6.62 -17.64
C PHE A 131 -8.69 7.47 -17.27
N MET A 132 -8.49 8.68 -16.72
CA MET A 132 -9.59 9.61 -16.45
C MET A 132 -10.34 9.95 -17.75
N GLY A 133 -11.65 9.74 -17.75
CA GLY A 133 -12.52 9.98 -18.91
C GLY A 133 -12.53 8.86 -19.95
N SER A 134 -11.86 7.72 -19.69
CA SER A 134 -11.95 6.52 -20.52
C SER A 134 -13.07 5.58 -20.07
N ASP A 135 -13.46 4.65 -20.95
CA ASP A 135 -14.41 3.58 -20.62
C ASP A 135 -13.89 2.60 -19.56
N GLU A 136 -12.58 2.64 -19.26
CA GLU A 136 -11.93 1.78 -18.28
C GLU A 136 -11.84 2.45 -16.90
N PHE A 137 -12.21 3.72 -16.79
CA PHE A 137 -11.97 4.56 -15.61
C PHE A 137 -12.51 3.94 -14.30
N ASP A 138 -13.71 3.38 -14.33
CA ASP A 138 -14.37 2.75 -13.20
C ASP A 138 -13.51 1.64 -12.56
N TYR A 139 -12.84 0.84 -13.39
CA TYR A 139 -11.96 -0.23 -12.93
C TYR A 139 -10.67 0.32 -12.31
N HIS A 140 -10.09 1.35 -12.93
CA HIS A 140 -8.87 1.98 -12.43
C HIS A 140 -9.09 2.70 -11.10
N ILE A 141 -10.19 3.46 -10.96
CA ILE A 141 -10.47 4.20 -9.73
C ILE A 141 -10.85 3.26 -8.58
N GLU A 142 -11.54 2.15 -8.85
CA GLU A 142 -11.76 1.11 -7.84
C GLU A 142 -10.42 0.58 -7.32
N LEU A 143 -9.53 0.13 -8.21
CA LEU A 143 -8.22 -0.41 -7.82
C LEU A 143 -7.42 0.58 -6.98
N MET A 144 -7.44 1.87 -7.34
CA MET A 144 -6.80 2.91 -6.54
C MET A 144 -7.36 2.99 -5.13
N ILE A 145 -8.68 2.94 -4.97
CA ILE A 145 -9.35 3.11 -3.68
C ILE A 145 -9.16 1.86 -2.81
N VAL A 146 -9.47 0.67 -3.35
CA VAL A 146 -9.48 -0.56 -2.55
C VAL A 146 -8.07 -0.99 -2.14
N ASN A 147 -7.07 -0.79 -3.01
CA ASN A 147 -5.70 -1.22 -2.75
C ASN A 147 -4.90 -0.26 -1.87
N MET A 148 -5.51 0.81 -1.34
CA MET A 148 -4.90 1.58 -0.25
C MET A 148 -4.73 0.71 1.01
N PHE A 149 -5.63 -0.25 1.20
CA PHE A 149 -5.72 -1.08 2.38
C PHE A 149 -5.14 -2.48 2.15
N PRO A 150 -4.50 -3.08 3.17
CA PRO A 150 -3.90 -4.40 3.03
C PRO A 150 -4.89 -5.57 3.11
N THR A 151 -6.02 -5.35 3.77
CA THR A 151 -7.08 -6.33 3.99
C THR A 151 -8.43 -5.65 3.78
N LYS A 152 -9.51 -6.44 3.79
CA LYS A 152 -10.87 -5.94 3.73
C LYS A 152 -11.17 -5.07 4.95
N VAL A 153 -11.70 -3.87 4.71
CA VAL A 153 -12.05 -2.91 5.77
C VAL A 153 -13.44 -2.32 5.53
N THR A 154 -14.08 -1.89 6.63
CA THR A 154 -15.27 -1.04 6.59
C THR A 154 -14.99 0.20 7.40
N ILE A 155 -15.03 1.37 6.76
CA ILE A 155 -14.70 2.67 7.37
C ILE A 155 -15.82 3.68 7.10
N GLU A 156 -15.88 4.77 7.85
CA GLU A 156 -16.84 5.84 7.56
C GLU A 156 -16.43 6.59 6.28
N TYR A 157 -17.41 7.04 5.48
CA TYR A 157 -17.15 7.74 4.22
C TYR A 157 -16.25 9.00 4.38
N PRO A 158 -16.40 9.84 5.42
CA PRO A 158 -15.47 10.96 5.64
C PRO A 158 -14.02 10.51 5.87
N GLU A 159 -13.82 9.35 6.51
CA GLU A 159 -12.49 8.77 6.70
C GLU A 159 -11.90 8.31 5.37
N LEU A 160 -12.70 7.68 4.49
CA LEU A 160 -12.26 7.31 3.15
C LEU A 160 -11.70 8.52 2.37
N LEU A 161 -12.41 9.65 2.37
CA LEU A 161 -11.96 10.85 1.68
C LEU A 161 -10.60 11.34 2.21
N SER A 162 -10.46 11.37 3.54
CA SER A 162 -9.24 11.85 4.20
C SER A 162 -8.05 10.90 3.99
N VAL A 163 -8.30 9.59 4.05
CA VAL A 163 -7.30 8.56 3.78
C VAL A 163 -6.82 8.64 2.34
N PHE A 164 -7.74 8.76 1.38
CA PHE A 164 -7.39 8.88 -0.04
C PHE A 164 -6.50 10.09 -0.29
N GLU A 165 -6.85 11.24 0.28
CA GLU A 165 -6.06 12.46 0.17
C GLU A 165 -4.70 12.33 0.85
N ASP A 166 -4.59 11.66 2.00
CA ASP A 166 -3.29 11.48 2.66
C ASP A 166 -2.37 10.50 1.91
N VAL A 167 -2.92 9.44 1.30
CA VAL A 167 -2.17 8.44 0.53
C VAL A 167 -1.74 8.99 -0.82
N TYR A 168 -2.64 9.66 -1.55
CA TYR A 168 -2.40 10.12 -2.92
C TYR A 168 -2.28 11.64 -3.06
N LYS A 169 -2.21 12.41 -1.97
CA LYS A 169 -2.01 13.88 -1.99
C LYS A 169 -2.95 14.63 -2.94
N LYS A 170 -4.15 14.07 -3.17
CA LYS A 170 -5.17 14.57 -4.08
C LYS A 170 -6.54 14.15 -3.57
N SER A 171 -7.49 15.08 -3.56
CA SER A 171 -8.83 14.80 -3.06
C SER A 171 -9.60 13.88 -4.01
N LEU A 172 -10.26 12.86 -3.46
CA LEU A 172 -11.11 11.94 -4.23
C LEU A 172 -12.26 12.67 -4.95
N LYS A 173 -12.70 13.82 -4.42
CA LYS A 173 -13.74 14.64 -5.05
C LYS A 173 -13.33 15.18 -6.41
N THR A 174 -12.03 15.33 -6.69
CA THR A 174 -11.53 15.88 -7.97
C THR A 174 -11.73 14.94 -9.16
N PHE A 175 -12.11 13.68 -8.91
CA PHE A 175 -12.30 12.67 -9.96
C PHE A 175 -13.73 12.61 -10.47
N PHE A 176 -14.69 13.21 -9.75
CA PHE A 176 -16.11 13.05 -10.02
C PHE A 176 -16.82 14.40 -10.06
N PRO A 177 -17.75 14.62 -10.99
CA PRO A 177 -18.57 15.84 -11.02
C PRO A 177 -19.64 15.86 -9.91
N GLU A 178 -19.96 14.70 -9.36
CA GLU A 178 -20.89 14.53 -8.23
C GLU A 178 -20.15 14.06 -6.97
N GLU A 179 -20.87 14.00 -5.83
CA GLU A 179 -20.29 13.47 -4.60
C GLU A 179 -19.80 12.02 -4.80
N PRO A 180 -18.53 11.68 -4.46
CA PRO A 180 -17.94 10.37 -4.74
C PRO A 180 -18.80 9.18 -4.30
N LYS A 181 -19.42 9.23 -3.11
CA LYS A 181 -20.32 8.15 -2.64
C LYS A 181 -21.48 7.86 -3.60
N ASN A 182 -21.98 8.87 -4.31
CA ASN A 182 -23.09 8.70 -5.26
C ASN A 182 -22.59 8.01 -6.54
N TYR A 183 -21.45 8.47 -7.06
CA TYR A 183 -20.80 7.86 -8.23
C TYR A 183 -20.43 6.40 -7.95
N LEU A 184 -19.68 6.18 -6.87
CA LEU A 184 -19.22 4.86 -6.45
C LEU A 184 -20.38 3.91 -6.17
N GLY A 185 -21.51 4.41 -5.64
CA GLY A 185 -22.73 3.63 -5.47
C GLY A 185 -23.37 3.15 -6.78
N LYS A 186 -23.21 3.91 -7.89
CA LYS A 186 -23.73 3.56 -9.21
C LYS A 186 -22.87 2.52 -9.94
N MET A 187 -21.57 2.43 -9.63
CA MET A 187 -20.66 1.43 -10.20
C MET A 187 -21.08 -0.01 -9.89
N LYS A 188 -21.88 -0.22 -8.82
CA LYS A 188 -22.39 -1.54 -8.38
C LYS A 188 -21.28 -2.59 -8.19
N SER A 189 -20.08 -2.16 -7.80
CA SER A 189 -18.99 -3.06 -7.46
C SER A 189 -19.27 -3.79 -6.14
N GLU A 190 -18.97 -5.09 -6.09
CA GLU A 190 -18.97 -5.86 -4.84
C GLU A 190 -17.73 -5.57 -3.97
N ASN A 191 -16.68 -5.02 -4.57
CA ASN A 191 -15.39 -4.74 -3.93
C ASN A 191 -15.37 -3.36 -3.26
N LEU A 192 -16.24 -2.46 -3.70
CA LEU A 192 -16.45 -1.14 -3.13
C LEU A 192 -17.94 -0.94 -2.89
N ARG A 193 -18.37 -1.14 -1.64
CA ARG A 193 -19.79 -1.08 -1.26
C ARG A 193 -20.07 0.10 -0.36
N ILE A 194 -20.95 0.99 -0.81
CA ILE A 194 -21.48 2.11 -0.01
C ILE A 194 -22.70 1.62 0.77
N ILE A 195 -22.68 1.76 2.10
CA ILE A 195 -23.75 1.34 3.00
C ILE A 195 -24.33 2.58 3.68
N TYR A 196 -25.65 2.76 3.54
CA TYR A 196 -26.40 3.86 4.14
C TYR A 196 -27.14 3.37 5.37
N ASN A 197 -26.71 3.79 6.56
CA ASN A 197 -27.33 3.43 7.85
C ASN A 197 -27.77 4.69 8.58
N ASN A 198 -29.08 4.99 8.54
CA ASN A 198 -29.68 6.17 9.17
C ASN A 198 -28.91 7.46 8.81
N GLN A 199 -28.11 7.98 9.74
CA GLN A 199 -27.33 9.22 9.60
C GLN A 199 -25.86 8.99 9.22
N ARG A 200 -25.41 7.75 9.06
CA ARG A 200 -24.02 7.40 8.75
C ARG A 200 -23.90 6.70 7.42
N VAL A 201 -22.86 7.05 6.68
CA VAL A 201 -22.46 6.38 5.45
C VAL A 201 -21.14 5.69 5.71
N SER A 202 -21.11 4.37 5.55
CA SER A 202 -19.90 3.57 5.61
C SER A 202 -19.56 2.98 4.25
N VAL A 203 -18.29 2.67 4.06
CA VAL A 203 -17.77 2.08 2.83
C VAL A 203 -16.99 0.83 3.18
N THR A 204 -17.37 -0.30 2.57
CA THR A 204 -16.62 -1.55 2.62
C THR A 204 -15.73 -1.67 1.39
N LEU A 205 -14.44 -1.92 1.61
CA LEU A 205 -13.40 -1.99 0.60
C LEU A 205 -12.72 -3.36 0.66
N VAL A 206 -12.62 -4.03 -0.47
CA VAL A 206 -11.97 -5.35 -0.62
C VAL A 206 -10.80 -5.18 -1.57
N PRO A 207 -9.54 -5.33 -1.13
CA PRO A 207 -8.39 -5.15 -2.01
C PRO A 207 -8.29 -6.29 -3.04
N SER A 208 -7.64 -6.03 -4.17
CA SER A 208 -7.69 -6.87 -5.38
C SER A 208 -6.97 -8.23 -5.24
N TRP A 209 -6.12 -8.37 -4.23
CA TRP A 209 -5.47 -9.63 -3.86
C TRP A 209 -6.26 -10.44 -2.83
N ASN A 210 -7.35 -9.89 -2.28
CA ASN A 210 -8.18 -10.63 -1.35
C ASN A 210 -9.03 -11.67 -2.09
N LYS A 211 -9.18 -12.85 -1.50
CA LYS A 211 -10.01 -13.95 -2.03
C LYS A 211 -11.49 -13.59 -2.23
N GLU A 212 -12.01 -12.58 -1.53
CA GLU A 212 -13.38 -12.09 -1.69
C GLU A 212 -13.53 -11.08 -2.84
N TYR A 213 -12.44 -10.68 -3.49
CA TYR A 213 -12.47 -9.74 -4.61
C TYR A 213 -13.13 -10.38 -5.84
N LYS A 214 -14.13 -9.70 -6.41
CA LYS A 214 -15.00 -10.22 -7.46
C LYS A 214 -14.99 -9.36 -8.71
N LYS A 215 -15.26 -9.99 -9.85
CA LYS A 215 -15.44 -9.28 -11.12
C LYS A 215 -16.76 -8.51 -11.12
N PHE A 216 -16.78 -7.34 -11.73
CA PHE A 216 -18.00 -6.54 -11.93
C PHE A 216 -18.00 -5.85 -13.31
N GLY A 217 -19.17 -5.38 -13.75
CA GLY A 217 -19.33 -4.69 -15.04
C GLY A 217 -18.94 -5.57 -16.24
N ASN A 218 -18.30 -4.96 -17.25
CA ASN A 218 -17.70 -5.68 -18.36
C ASN A 218 -16.51 -6.53 -17.90
N VAL A 219 -16.70 -7.85 -17.89
CA VAL A 219 -15.72 -8.84 -17.42
C VAL A 219 -14.42 -8.83 -18.23
N HIS A 220 -14.48 -8.51 -19.53
CA HIS A 220 -13.30 -8.49 -20.39
C HIS A 220 -12.41 -7.30 -20.04
N ILE A 221 -12.99 -6.10 -19.93
CA ILE A 221 -12.27 -4.89 -19.51
C ILE A 221 -11.74 -5.06 -18.09
N PHE A 222 -12.58 -5.54 -17.16
CA PHE A 222 -12.17 -5.82 -15.78
C PHE A 222 -10.92 -6.72 -15.74
N SER A 223 -10.94 -7.83 -16.47
CA SER A 223 -9.83 -8.80 -16.46
C SER A 223 -8.57 -8.19 -17.08
N LYS A 224 -8.70 -7.43 -18.17
CA LYS A 224 -7.58 -6.70 -18.79
C LYS A 224 -6.93 -5.73 -17.80
N VAL A 225 -7.71 -4.84 -17.18
CA VAL A 225 -7.21 -3.84 -16.23
C VAL A 225 -6.56 -4.50 -15.03
N GLN A 226 -7.16 -5.58 -14.51
CA GLN A 226 -6.61 -6.34 -13.39
C GLN A 226 -5.28 -7.03 -13.75
N ASP A 227 -5.18 -7.63 -14.94
CA ASP A 227 -3.95 -8.26 -15.42
C ASP A 227 -2.82 -7.24 -15.64
N GLU A 228 -3.15 -6.06 -16.19
CA GLU A 228 -2.18 -4.96 -16.32
C GLU A 228 -1.70 -4.48 -14.95
N TYR A 229 -2.61 -4.31 -14.00
CA TYR A 229 -2.26 -3.98 -12.62
C TYR A 229 -1.34 -5.05 -12.03
N PHE A 230 -1.69 -6.34 -12.11
CA PHE A 230 -0.85 -7.39 -11.54
C PHE A 230 0.52 -7.47 -12.22
N LYS A 231 0.62 -7.34 -13.55
CA LYS A 231 1.93 -7.27 -14.24
C LYS A 231 2.77 -6.08 -13.79
N LEU A 232 2.13 -4.94 -13.54
CA LEU A 232 2.81 -3.73 -13.11
C LEU A 232 3.27 -3.81 -11.66
N PHE A 233 2.54 -4.52 -10.80
CA PHE A 233 2.78 -4.56 -9.34
C PHE A 233 3.27 -5.93 -8.81
N SER A 234 3.40 -6.96 -9.64
CA SER A 234 3.90 -8.31 -9.26
C SER A 234 5.34 -8.31 -8.76
N ASN A 235 6.15 -7.41 -9.29
CA ASN A 235 7.57 -7.29 -8.95
C ASN A 235 7.81 -6.57 -7.61
N LEU A 236 6.78 -6.02 -6.95
CA LEU A 236 6.96 -5.28 -5.69
C LEU A 236 7.01 -6.18 -4.45
N ALA A 237 6.68 -7.48 -4.58
CA ALA A 237 6.72 -8.44 -3.47
C ALA A 237 8.01 -9.28 -3.41
N SER A 238 8.90 -9.17 -4.41
CA SER A 238 10.12 -9.99 -4.52
C SER A 238 11.41 -9.20 -4.73
N ILE A 239 11.34 -7.87 -4.61
CA ILE A 239 12.46 -7.00 -4.96
C ILE A 239 13.03 -6.37 -3.68
N THR A 240 13.90 -7.13 -3.05
CA THR A 240 15.20 -6.62 -2.60
C THR A 240 16.12 -6.34 -3.80
N GLU A 241 15.62 -5.71 -4.88
CA GLU A 241 16.57 -4.93 -5.69
C GLU A 241 16.93 -3.76 -4.80
N LYS A 242 18.12 -3.87 -4.21
CA LYS A 242 18.97 -2.70 -4.08
C LYS A 242 18.76 -1.90 -5.36
N ILE A 243 18.23 -0.69 -5.23
CA ILE A 243 18.48 0.38 -6.21
C ILE A 243 19.97 0.23 -6.52
N PRO A 244 20.37 -0.07 -7.77
CA PRO A 244 21.76 -0.36 -8.04
C PRO A 244 22.60 0.79 -7.52
N ASP A 245 23.47 0.52 -6.55
CA ASP A 245 24.46 1.48 -6.09
C ASP A 245 25.25 1.90 -7.33
N LYS A 246 24.94 3.09 -7.87
CA LYS A 246 25.74 3.83 -8.84
C LYS A 246 26.46 2.97 -9.89
N VAL A 247 25.78 2.03 -10.56
CA VAL A 247 26.40 1.32 -11.69
C VAL A 247 26.51 2.22 -12.94
N TYR A 248 25.81 3.36 -12.95
CA TYR A 248 25.83 4.31 -14.08
C TYR A 248 26.95 5.36 -14.04
N LEU A 249 27.81 5.41 -13.01
CA LEU A 249 28.85 6.45 -12.92
C LEU A 249 30.22 6.04 -13.49
N ASN A 250 30.43 4.76 -13.84
CA ASN A 250 31.72 4.30 -14.37
C ASN A 250 31.77 4.21 -15.91
N LYS A 251 30.72 4.66 -16.60
CA LYS A 251 30.70 4.78 -18.07
C LYS A 251 30.20 6.15 -18.54
N ILE A 252 30.50 7.20 -17.78
CA ILE A 252 30.29 8.54 -18.29
C ILE A 252 31.41 8.84 -19.28
N ASP A 253 31.06 8.78 -20.57
CA ASP A 253 31.89 9.17 -21.69
C ASP A 253 32.44 10.59 -21.45
N ALA A 254 33.73 10.80 -21.71
CA ALA A 254 34.34 12.12 -21.61
C ALA A 254 33.64 13.15 -22.52
N ASN A 255 33.00 12.71 -23.61
CA ASN A 255 32.14 13.54 -24.44
C ASN A 255 30.86 13.97 -23.73
N TYR A 256 30.26 13.11 -22.89
CA TYR A 256 29.09 13.46 -22.07
C TYR A 256 29.41 14.58 -21.08
N LEU A 257 30.53 14.49 -20.35
CA LEU A 257 30.94 15.54 -19.41
C LEU A 257 31.27 16.86 -20.12
N LYS A 258 31.83 16.80 -21.33
CA LYS A 258 32.13 17.98 -22.14
C LYS A 258 30.85 18.63 -22.68
N MET A 259 29.87 17.83 -23.09
CA MET A 259 28.57 18.29 -23.58
C MET A 259 27.74 18.90 -22.44
N MET A 260 27.73 18.30 -21.25
CA MET A 260 27.09 18.86 -20.06
C MET A 260 27.73 20.19 -19.65
N LYS A 261 29.07 20.30 -19.61
CA LYS A 261 29.72 21.59 -19.36
C LYS A 261 29.39 22.63 -20.43
N SER A 262 29.26 22.24 -21.70
CA SER A 262 28.86 23.16 -22.77
C SER A 262 27.42 23.66 -22.66
N ILE A 263 26.51 22.84 -22.13
CA ILE A 263 25.06 23.12 -22.11
C ILE A 263 24.65 23.89 -20.83
N PHE A 264 25.26 23.55 -19.69
CA PHE A 264 24.86 24.07 -18.38
C PHE A 264 25.70 25.26 -17.89
N SER A 265 26.66 25.74 -18.67
CA SER A 265 27.42 26.96 -18.36
C SER A 265 26.76 28.25 -18.86
N ASN A 266 25.54 28.16 -19.42
CA ASN A 266 24.82 29.30 -19.96
C ASN A 266 23.59 29.57 -19.09
N ASP A 267 23.74 30.52 -18.17
CA ASP A 267 22.76 30.87 -17.12
C ASP A 267 21.37 31.21 -17.70
N GLU A 268 21.31 31.64 -18.96
CA GLU A 268 20.07 31.95 -19.68
C GLU A 268 19.15 30.73 -19.90
N CYS A 269 19.69 29.50 -19.96
CA CYS A 269 18.89 28.28 -20.10
C CYS A 269 18.18 27.89 -18.80
N ILE A 270 18.77 28.25 -17.65
CA ILE A 270 18.17 28.03 -16.33
C ILE A 270 17.02 29.02 -16.12
N GLU A 271 17.17 30.27 -16.56
CA GLU A 271 16.11 31.29 -16.53
C GLU A 271 14.90 30.92 -17.40
N LEU A 272 15.11 30.38 -18.60
CA LEU A 272 14.01 29.97 -19.49
C LEU A 272 13.24 28.76 -18.95
N ALA A 273 13.90 27.83 -18.25
CA ALA A 273 13.25 26.71 -17.59
C ALA A 273 12.43 27.13 -16.36
N ALA A 274 12.91 28.15 -15.63
CA ALA A 274 12.21 28.70 -14.47
C ALA A 274 10.90 29.42 -14.83
N LEU A 275 10.74 29.91 -16.07
CA LEU A 275 9.62 30.77 -16.44
C LEU A 275 8.33 30.06 -16.86
N ASN A 276 8.33 28.73 -17.05
CA ASN A 276 7.12 27.90 -17.25
C ASN A 276 6.06 28.49 -18.23
N ILE A 277 6.49 29.13 -19.32
CA ILE A 277 5.58 29.84 -20.25
C ILE A 277 5.04 28.87 -21.32
N PRO A 278 3.71 28.78 -21.53
CA PRO A 278 3.11 27.94 -22.56
C PRO A 278 3.57 28.29 -23.99
N LYS A 279 3.83 27.25 -24.80
CA LYS A 279 4.28 27.33 -26.21
C LYS A 279 3.44 28.23 -27.15
N LEU A 280 2.20 28.58 -26.79
CA LEU A 280 1.34 29.45 -27.61
C LEU A 280 1.70 30.94 -27.54
N VAL A 281 2.45 31.38 -26.53
CA VAL A 281 2.74 32.81 -26.28
C VAL A 281 4.09 33.25 -26.90
N GLN A 282 4.91 32.30 -27.33
CA GLN A 282 6.20 32.56 -27.95
C GLN A 282 6.00 32.88 -29.44
N LYS A 283 5.62 34.13 -29.74
CA LYS A 283 5.56 34.65 -31.12
C LYS A 283 6.90 34.45 -31.83
N LYS A 284 6.82 34.01 -33.09
CA LYS A 284 7.94 33.69 -33.99
C LYS A 284 8.97 34.81 -34.19
N ASP A 285 8.61 36.06 -33.87
CA ASP A 285 9.41 37.22 -34.23
C ASP A 285 10.60 37.49 -33.27
N ILE A 286 10.69 36.78 -32.15
CA ILE A 286 11.72 37.02 -31.11
C ILE A 286 12.96 36.12 -31.27
N PHE A 287 12.86 35.01 -32.01
CA PHE A 287 13.90 33.97 -32.00
C PHE A 287 14.44 33.64 -33.39
N ASN A 288 14.97 34.64 -34.09
CA ASN A 288 15.59 34.40 -35.41
C ASN A 288 16.92 33.61 -35.33
N ASP A 289 17.62 33.59 -34.19
CA ASP A 289 18.91 32.90 -34.06
C ASP A 289 18.89 31.58 -33.25
N ARG A 290 17.76 31.20 -32.63
CA ARG A 290 17.67 29.96 -31.81
C ARG A 290 16.90 28.81 -32.46
N MET A 291 16.46 28.97 -33.72
CA MET A 291 15.85 27.90 -34.51
C MET A 291 16.83 26.76 -34.87
N ASP A 292 18.15 27.00 -34.76
CA ASP A 292 19.16 25.97 -35.04
C ASP A 292 19.24 24.87 -33.97
N LEU A 293 18.86 25.17 -32.72
CA LEU A 293 18.84 24.15 -31.67
C LEU A 293 17.70 23.13 -31.92
N PHE A 294 16.57 23.60 -32.45
CA PHE A 294 15.43 22.77 -32.80
C PHE A 294 15.71 21.92 -34.04
N LYS A 295 16.37 22.48 -35.07
CA LYS A 295 16.83 21.72 -36.24
C LYS A 295 17.80 20.59 -35.88
N ARG A 296 18.62 20.76 -34.85
CA ARG A 296 19.57 19.72 -34.39
C ARG A 296 18.90 18.55 -33.65
N CYS A 297 17.67 18.74 -33.16
CA CYS A 297 16.91 17.71 -32.46
C CYS A 297 15.87 17.01 -33.36
N GLU A 298 15.72 17.48 -34.61
CA GLU A 298 14.89 16.84 -35.63
C GLU A 298 15.72 15.82 -36.43
N SER A 299 15.18 14.61 -36.55
CA SER A 299 15.65 13.60 -37.50
C SER A 299 14.58 13.34 -38.55
N GLU A 300 14.92 12.60 -39.61
CA GLU A 300 13.96 12.16 -40.63
C GLU A 300 12.77 11.35 -40.05
N HIS A 301 12.87 10.89 -38.80
CA HIS A 301 11.85 10.09 -38.11
C HIS A 301 11.14 10.88 -36.98
N GLY A 302 11.34 12.19 -36.91
CA GLY A 302 10.77 13.08 -35.88
C GLY A 302 11.77 13.51 -34.81
N ILE A 303 11.25 14.11 -33.72
CA ILE A 303 12.04 14.68 -32.62
C ILE A 303 12.69 13.56 -31.79
N VAL A 304 14.02 13.55 -31.69
CA VAL A 304 14.80 12.48 -31.04
C VAL A 304 14.77 12.60 -29.51
N PHE A 305 15.00 11.46 -28.85
CA PHE A 305 15.00 11.16 -27.40
C PHE A 305 15.56 12.24 -26.48
N ASP A 306 16.49 13.06 -26.97
CA ASP A 306 17.12 14.17 -26.24
C ASP A 306 16.10 15.19 -25.71
N TRP A 307 14.96 15.39 -26.40
CA TRP A 307 13.90 16.29 -25.94
C TRP A 307 13.14 15.74 -24.73
N LEU A 308 12.88 14.43 -24.72
CA LEU A 308 12.23 13.72 -23.61
C LEU A 308 13.11 13.75 -22.35
N PHE A 309 14.43 13.69 -22.56
CA PHE A 309 15.43 13.76 -21.51
C PHE A 309 15.55 15.17 -20.89
N PHE A 310 15.55 16.23 -21.70
CA PHE A 310 15.52 17.61 -21.19
C PHE A 310 14.26 17.89 -20.36
N ASN A 311 13.10 17.44 -20.84
CA ASN A 311 11.83 17.72 -20.18
C ASN A 311 11.65 16.94 -18.86
N GLN A 312 12.32 15.80 -18.70
CA GLN A 312 12.32 15.05 -17.44
C GLN A 312 13.28 15.63 -16.39
N ASN A 313 14.44 16.14 -16.82
CA ASN A 313 15.45 16.65 -15.89
C ASN A 313 15.27 18.13 -15.52
N LEU A 314 14.53 18.90 -16.31
CA LEU A 314 14.11 20.27 -15.96
C LEU A 314 12.92 20.32 -14.99
N ARG A 315 12.37 19.17 -14.58
CA ARG A 315 11.32 19.06 -13.54
C ARG A 315 11.86 18.96 -12.11
N LEU A 316 13.15 19.25 -11.89
CA LEU A 316 13.68 19.45 -10.55
C LEU A 316 13.58 20.93 -10.18
N ASN A 317 12.44 21.28 -9.60
CA ASN A 317 12.31 22.26 -8.52
C ASN A 317 11.03 21.97 -7.73
#